data_AF-D3LVH8-F1
#
_entry.id   AF-D3LVH8-F1
#
_cell.length_a   1.000
_cell.length_b   1.000
_cell.length_c   1.000
_cell.angle_alpha   90.00
_cell.angle_beta   90.00
_cell.angle_gamma   90.00
#
_symmetry.space_group_name_H-M   'P 1'
#
loop_
_entity.id
_entity.type
_entity.pdbx_description
1 polymer ?
#
loop_
_entity_poly.entity_id
_entity_poly.type
_entity_poly.pdbx_seq_one_letter_code
_entity_poly.pdbx_strand_id
1 'polypeptide(L)'
;MVRKFTNCVRCGAETKRGARFCEECTERMMDEWQCDRLPTECIVCGKHLSNRQGVFCGYKCEEYLLESFKKYVMERFEWKVKAKPFDDVRTKDIDLEIARKKGMTYGEYMAQKYIKEHGGKRQ
;
A
#
# COMPACT_ATOMS: atom_id res chain seq x y z
N MET A 1 21.81 14.68 -1.94
CA MET A 1 22.49 13.91 -0.88
C MET A 1 21.43 13.49 0.14
N VAL A 2 21.49 12.25 0.64
CA VAL A 2 20.56 11.80 1.70
C VAL A 2 21.10 12.34 3.03
N ARG A 3 20.29 13.11 3.78
CA ARG A 3 20.66 13.55 5.12
C ARG A 3 20.73 12.33 6.04
N LYS A 4 21.87 12.14 6.70
CA LYS A 4 22.05 11.10 7.72
C LYS A 4 21.62 11.66 9.07
N PHE A 5 20.79 10.92 9.78
CA PHE A 5 20.35 11.26 11.13
C PHE A 5 20.99 10.28 12.13
N THR A 6 21.59 10.81 13.19
CA THR A 6 22.09 10.01 14.31
C THR A 6 21.00 9.69 15.32
N ASN A 7 19.97 10.54 15.38
CA ASN A 7 18.87 10.43 16.33
C ASN A 7 17.53 10.57 15.61
N CYS A 8 16.53 9.86 16.14
CA CYS A 8 15.16 9.85 15.66
C CYS A 8 14.56 11.24 15.85
N VAL A 9 14.03 11.82 14.77
CA VAL A 9 13.39 13.14 14.84
C VAL A 9 12.12 13.13 15.69
N ARG A 10 11.49 11.97 15.88
CA ARG A 10 10.24 11.83 16.65
C ARG A 10 10.46 11.62 18.15
N CYS A 11 11.46 10.83 18.55
CA CYS A 11 11.67 10.47 19.96
C CYS A 11 13.10 10.71 20.50
N GLY A 12 14.05 11.10 19.65
CA GLY A 12 15.44 11.33 20.04
C GLY A 12 16.30 10.07 20.20
N ALA A 13 15.72 8.87 20.09
CA ALA A 13 16.45 7.60 20.18
C ALA A 13 17.49 7.46 19.06
N GLU A 14 18.56 6.69 19.30
CA GLU A 14 19.59 6.46 18.28
C GLU A 14 19.02 5.76 17.05
N THR A 15 19.36 6.27 15.86
CA THR A 15 18.89 5.74 14.59
C THR A 15 19.97 4.94 13.89
N LYS A 16 19.63 3.69 13.56
CA LYS A 16 20.51 2.83 12.75
C LYS A 16 20.62 3.36 11.32
N ARG A 17 21.81 3.24 10.74
CA ARG A 17 22.13 3.53 9.33
C ARG A 17 21.78 4.94 8.84
N GLY A 18 21.67 5.93 9.72
CA GLY A 18 21.37 7.30 9.30
C GLY A 18 19.89 7.57 9.00
N ALA A 19 18.99 6.65 9.37
CA ALA A 19 17.55 6.79 9.16
C ALA A 19 16.96 7.94 10.00
N ARG A 20 15.95 8.65 9.48
CA ARG A 20 15.32 9.79 10.19
C ARG A 20 14.49 9.39 11.41
N PHE A 21 13.97 8.17 11.43
CA PHE A 21 13.15 7.64 12.50
C PHE A 21 13.73 6.32 13.01
N CYS A 22 13.60 6.06 14.32
CA CYS A 22 13.96 4.76 14.89
C CYS A 22 12.93 3.70 14.50
N GLU A 23 13.28 2.43 14.73
CA GLU A 23 12.45 1.26 14.41
C GLU A 23 11.05 1.35 15.06
N GLU A 24 10.97 1.54 16.38
CA GLU A 24 9.70 1.67 17.10
C GLU A 24 8.83 2.83 16.61
N CYS A 25 9.42 4.02 16.42
CA CYS A 25 8.66 5.17 15.94
C CYS A 25 8.08 4.89 14.56
N THR A 26 8.84 4.19 13.74
CA THR A 26 8.45 3.86 12.38
C THR A 26 7.35 2.80 12.36
N GLU A 27 7.44 1.77 13.21
CA GLU A 27 6.37 0.77 13.39
C GLU A 27 5.08 1.41 13.87
N ARG A 28 5.15 2.31 14.86
CA ARG A 28 3.96 3.05 15.32
C ARG A 28 3.34 3.91 14.22
N MET A 29 4.15 4.61 13.42
CA MET A 29 3.64 5.38 12.27
C MET A 29 2.94 4.47 11.28
N MET A 30 3.48 3.27 11.07
CA MET A 30 2.92 2.30 10.15
C MET A 30 1.63 1.64 10.62
N ASP A 31 1.48 1.42 11.93
CA ASP A 31 0.20 0.97 12.50
C ASP A 31 -0.86 2.09 12.47
N GLU A 32 -0.43 3.35 12.64
CA GLU A 32 -1.30 4.54 12.51
C GLU A 32 -1.70 4.82 11.04
N TRP A 33 -0.85 4.45 10.06
CA TRP A 33 -1.13 4.67 8.64
C TRP A 33 -2.14 3.68 8.08
N GLN A 34 -3.36 4.18 7.96
CA GLN A 34 -4.37 3.62 7.08
C GLN A 34 -3.98 3.92 5.63
N CYS A 35 -4.22 2.97 4.70
CA CYS A 35 -3.83 3.08 3.29
C CYS A 35 -4.30 4.37 2.59
N ASP A 36 -5.29 5.06 3.15
CA ASP A 36 -5.85 6.32 2.62
C ASP A 36 -5.12 7.59 3.13
N ARG A 37 -4.18 7.46 4.07
CA ARG A 37 -3.37 8.58 4.59
C ARG A 37 -1.88 8.28 4.52
N LEU A 38 -1.38 8.23 3.29
CA LEU A 38 0.05 8.16 3.05
C LEU A 38 0.74 9.49 3.42
N PRO A 39 1.99 9.42 3.91
CA PRO A 39 2.72 10.63 4.27
C PRO A 39 2.97 11.51 3.05
N THR A 40 2.91 12.82 3.26
CA THR A 40 3.27 13.82 2.25
C THR A 40 4.79 14.03 2.14
N GLU A 41 5.57 13.46 3.06
CA GLU A 41 7.02 13.57 3.11
C GLU A 41 7.68 12.19 3.17
N CYS A 42 8.87 12.09 2.57
CA CYS A 42 9.72 10.92 2.62
C CYS A 42 10.14 10.66 4.06
N ILE A 43 9.87 9.46 4.55
CA ILE A 43 10.21 9.09 5.93
C ILE A 43 11.72 9.03 6.19
N VAL A 44 12.53 8.93 5.15
CA VAL A 44 13.99 8.78 5.27
C VAL A 44 14.66 10.14 5.24
N CYS A 45 14.27 11.01 4.31
CA CYS A 45 14.98 12.26 4.06
C CYS A 45 14.12 13.52 4.32
N GLY A 46 12.81 13.37 4.51
CA GLY A 46 11.86 14.48 4.68
C GLY A 46 11.48 15.22 3.40
N LYS A 47 11.92 14.74 2.23
CA LYS A 47 11.57 15.40 0.98
C LYS A 47 10.08 15.19 0.68
N HIS A 48 9.39 16.26 0.29
CA HIS A 48 7.99 16.17 -0.11
C HIS A 48 7.78 15.14 -1.24
N LEU A 49 6.79 14.28 -1.07
CA LEU A 49 6.37 13.25 -2.02
C LEU A 49 5.26 13.84 -2.91
N SER A 50 5.58 14.08 -4.17
CA SER A 50 4.64 14.68 -5.14
C SER A 50 3.48 13.76 -5.50
N ASN A 51 3.68 12.45 -5.39
CA ASN A 51 2.78 11.44 -5.94
C ASN A 51 1.88 10.77 -4.89
N ARG A 52 1.97 11.07 -3.58
CA ARG A 52 1.18 10.49 -2.45
C ARG A 52 0.98 8.95 -2.49
N GLN A 53 1.67 8.23 -3.36
CA GLN A 53 1.52 6.79 -3.62
C GLN A 53 2.67 5.97 -3.03
N GLY A 54 3.54 6.61 -2.25
CA GLY A 54 4.72 5.97 -1.69
C GLY A 54 5.07 6.55 -0.33
N VAL A 55 5.94 5.83 0.37
CA VAL A 55 6.40 6.19 1.71
C VAL A 55 7.77 6.91 1.65
N PHE A 56 8.47 6.80 0.52
CA PHE A 56 9.80 7.38 0.31
C PHE A 56 10.00 7.84 -1.14
N CYS A 57 10.99 8.72 -1.36
CA CYS A 57 11.15 9.45 -2.62
C CYS A 57 11.96 8.74 -3.73
N GLY A 58 12.20 7.42 -3.61
CA GLY A 58 12.90 6.60 -4.62
C GLY A 58 14.06 5.74 -4.08
N TYR A 59 14.69 4.96 -4.97
CA TYR A 59 15.68 3.90 -4.69
C TYR A 59 16.83 4.32 -3.75
N LYS A 60 17.32 5.57 -3.85
CA LYS A 60 18.40 6.05 -2.97
C LYS A 60 18.00 6.11 -1.50
N CYS A 61 16.73 6.32 -1.17
CA CYS A 61 16.26 6.30 0.22
C CYS A 61 15.93 4.88 0.69
N GLU A 62 15.66 3.96 -0.23
CA GLU A 62 15.40 2.55 0.05
C GLU A 62 16.58 1.87 0.73
N GLU A 63 17.82 2.21 0.36
CA GLU A 63 19.03 1.65 0.98
C GLU A 63 19.20 2.04 2.46
N TYR A 64 18.60 3.15 2.88
CA TYR A 64 18.63 3.66 4.25
C TYR A 64 17.44 3.19 5.08
N LEU A 65 16.51 2.43 4.46
CA LEU A 65 15.47 1.75 5.19
C LEU A 65 16.09 0.61 6.00
N LEU A 66 15.63 0.48 7.24
CA LEU A 66 15.93 -0.68 8.07
C LEU A 66 15.39 -1.94 7.37
N GLU A 67 16.03 -3.08 7.59
CA GLU A 67 15.58 -4.36 7.01
C GLU A 67 14.18 -4.73 7.49
N SER A 68 13.90 -4.53 8.78
CA SER A 68 12.56 -4.63 9.37
C SER A 68 11.55 -3.76 8.65
N PHE A 69 11.97 -2.57 8.23
CA PHE A 69 11.12 -1.65 7.50
C PHE A 69 10.88 -2.08 6.04
N LYS A 70 11.91 -2.57 5.34
CA LYS A 70 11.75 -3.16 4.00
C LYS A 70 10.77 -4.33 4.06
N LYS A 71 10.94 -5.19 5.06
CA LYS A 71 10.04 -6.31 5.31
C LYS A 71 8.61 -5.82 5.58
N TYR A 72 8.44 -4.85 6.48
CA TYR A 72 7.12 -4.32 6.82
C TYR A 72 6.42 -3.63 5.65
N VAL A 73 7.11 -2.77 4.90
CA VAL A 73 6.55 -2.11 3.72
C VAL A 73 6.28 -3.11 2.61
N MET A 74 7.23 -3.96 2.23
CA MET A 74 7.00 -4.89 1.14
C MET A 74 5.94 -5.93 1.53
N GLU A 75 6.02 -6.56 2.70
CA GLU A 75 5.03 -7.56 3.11
C GLU A 75 3.65 -6.95 3.38
N ARG A 76 3.52 -5.91 4.21
CA ARG A 76 2.20 -5.38 4.63
C ARG A 76 1.56 -4.45 3.60
N PHE A 77 2.37 -3.68 2.86
CA PHE A 77 1.86 -2.81 1.80
C PHE A 77 1.49 -3.64 0.57
N GLU A 78 2.28 -4.65 0.18
CA GLU A 78 1.82 -5.58 -0.85
C GLU A 78 0.60 -6.38 -0.37
N TRP A 79 0.54 -6.81 0.90
CA TRP A 79 -0.66 -7.47 1.40
C TRP A 79 -1.88 -6.57 1.39
N LYS A 80 -1.83 -5.31 1.84
CA LYS A 80 -3.02 -4.43 1.90
C LYS A 80 -3.39 -3.80 0.55
N VAL A 81 -2.42 -3.55 -0.33
CA VAL A 81 -2.70 -3.10 -1.71
C VAL A 81 -3.22 -4.27 -2.56
N LYS A 82 -2.73 -5.50 -2.36
CA LYS A 82 -3.31 -6.71 -2.98
C LYS A 82 -4.57 -7.22 -2.27
N ALA A 83 -4.80 -6.89 -0.99
CA ALA A 83 -6.01 -7.22 -0.22
C ALA A 83 -7.16 -6.24 -0.43
N LYS A 84 -7.11 -5.43 -1.50
CA LYS A 84 -8.34 -5.06 -2.21
C LYS A 84 -8.56 -6.00 -3.41
N PRO A 85 -9.11 -7.20 -3.17
CA PRO A 85 -10.22 -7.71 -3.95
C PRO A 85 -11.44 -7.66 -3.04
N PHE A 86 -11.66 -6.56 -2.33
CA PHE A 86 -13.02 -6.24 -1.92
C PHE A 86 -13.55 -5.45 -3.09
N ASP A 87 -14.39 -6.10 -3.91
CA ASP A 87 -15.35 -5.43 -4.76
C ASP A 87 -15.78 -4.16 -4.04
N ASP A 88 -15.37 -3.00 -4.55
CA ASP A 88 -15.84 -1.72 -4.07
C ASP A 88 -17.35 -1.85 -3.93
N VAL A 89 -17.96 -1.40 -2.83
CA VAL A 89 -19.41 -1.55 -2.63
C VAL A 89 -20.19 -1.06 -3.87
N ARG A 90 -19.62 -0.06 -4.57
CA ARG A 90 -20.05 0.41 -5.89
C ARG A 90 -20.02 -0.63 -7.02
N THR A 91 -18.98 -1.46 -7.15
CA THR A 91 -18.93 -2.48 -8.21
C THR A 91 -19.97 -3.56 -7.99
N LYS A 92 -20.24 -3.95 -6.73
CA LYS A 92 -21.33 -4.89 -6.41
C LYS A 92 -22.71 -4.32 -6.79
N ASP A 93 -22.97 -3.05 -6.50
CA ASP A 93 -24.25 -2.40 -6.85
C ASP A 93 -24.43 -2.28 -8.38
N ILE A 94 -23.35 -1.96 -9.10
CA ILE A 94 -23.35 -1.89 -10.57
C ILE A 94 -23.57 -3.28 -11.17
N ASP A 95 -22.86 -4.29 -10.69
CA ASP A 95 -22.98 -5.68 -11.17
C ASP A 95 -24.36 -6.28 -10.82
N LEU A 96 -24.95 -5.91 -9.68
CA LEU A 96 -26.35 -6.22 -9.34
C LEU A 96 -27.34 -5.56 -10.30
N GLU A 97 -27.15 -4.29 -10.65
CA GLU A 97 -28.03 -3.60 -11.59
C GLU A 97 -27.92 -4.20 -13.00
N ILE A 98 -26.71 -4.53 -13.45
CA ILE A 98 -26.47 -5.19 -14.73
C ILE A 98 -27.11 -6.58 -14.75
N ALA A 99 -26.97 -7.37 -13.67
CA ALA A 99 -27.60 -8.67 -13.54
C ALA A 99 -29.14 -8.54 -13.65
N ARG A 100 -29.73 -7.58 -12.92
CA ARG A 100 -31.18 -7.26 -13.00
C ARG A 100 -31.61 -6.87 -14.40
N LYS A 101 -30.87 -5.99 -15.08
CA LYS A 101 -31.16 -5.57 -16.47
C LYS A 101 -31.10 -6.73 -17.46
N LYS A 102 -30.23 -7.71 -17.22
CA LYS A 102 -30.11 -8.92 -18.04
C LYS A 102 -31.08 -10.03 -17.63
N GLY A 103 -31.93 -9.81 -16.62
CA GLY A 103 -32.89 -10.80 -16.13
C GLY A 103 -32.24 -12.04 -15.51
N MET A 104 -31.01 -11.91 -15.01
CA MET A 104 -30.25 -13.01 -14.40
C MET A 104 -29.98 -12.72 -12.92
N THR A 105 -29.70 -13.77 -12.15
CA THR A 105 -29.24 -13.61 -10.77
C THR A 105 -27.82 -13.05 -10.73
N TYR A 106 -27.46 -12.40 -9.61
CA TYR A 106 -26.09 -11.92 -9.41
C TYR A 106 -25.05 -13.06 -9.53
N GLY A 107 -25.38 -14.25 -9.03
CA GLY A 107 -24.50 -15.43 -9.11
C GLY A 107 -24.25 -15.87 -10.56
N GLU A 108 -25.28 -15.91 -11.39
CA GLU A 108 -25.16 -16.28 -12.82
C GLU A 108 -24.35 -15.24 -13.59
N TYR A 109 -24.57 -13.95 -13.31
CA TYR A 109 -23.80 -12.87 -13.90
C TYR A 109 -22.30 -12.97 -13.55
N MET A 110 -21.98 -13.21 -12.27
CA MET A 110 -20.59 -13.36 -11.83
C MET A 110 -19.92 -14.61 -12.41
N ALA A 111 -20.65 -15.72 -12.55
CA ALA A 111 -20.14 -16.92 -13.22
C ALA A 111 -19.80 -16.65 -14.69
N GLN A 112 -20.64 -15.92 -15.43
CA GLN A 112 -20.35 -15.53 -16.81
C GLN A 112 -19.16 -14.57 -16.91
N LYS A 113 -19.09 -13.58 -16.01
CA LYS A 113 -17.97 -12.62 -15.95
C LYS A 113 -16.64 -13.34 -15.71
N TYR A 114 -16.62 -14.27 -14.76
CA TYR A 114 -15.45 -15.09 -14.44
C TYR A 114 -15.01 -15.98 -15.61
N ILE A 115 -15.94 -16.63 -16.31
CA ILE A 115 -15.64 -17.43 -17.51
C ILE A 115 -15.09 -16.53 -18.63
N LYS A 116 -15.58 -15.30 -18.78
CA LYS A 116 -15.07 -14.37 -19.78
C LYS A 116 -13.65 -13.86 -19.46
N GLU A 117 -13.37 -13.62 -18.18
CA GLU A 117 -12.08 -13.11 -17.69
C GLU A 117 -11.01 -14.21 -17.62
N HIS A 118 -11.38 -15.45 -17.32
CA HIS A 118 -10.45 -16.55 -17.04
C HIS A 118 -10.59 -17.77 -17.96
N GLY A 119 -11.69 -17.89 -18.72
CA GLY A 119 -11.97 -19.02 -19.61
C GLY A 119 -11.26 -18.97 -20.97
N GLY A 120 -10.45 -17.94 -21.23
CA GLY A 120 -9.66 -17.78 -22.45
C GLY A 120 -8.33 -18.54 -22.49
N LYS A 121 -8.20 -19.67 -21.79
CA LYS A 121 -7.08 -20.61 -21.95
C LYS A 121 -7.61 -22.02 -22.18
N ARG A 122 -8.01 -22.30 -23.41
CA ARG A 122 -7.95 -23.68 -23.92
C ARG A 122 -6.62 -23.80 -24.68
N GLN A 123 -5.76 -24.70 -24.18
CA GLN A 123 -4.68 -25.31 -24.95
C GLN A 123 -5.23 -25.97 -26.21
#